data_AF-A0AAV5TVA1-F1
#
_entry.id   AF-A0AAV5TVA1-F1
#
_cell.length_a   1.000
_cell.length_b   1.000
_cell.length_c   1.000
_cell.angle_alpha   90.00
_cell.angle_beta   90.00
_cell.angle_gamma   90.00
#
_symmetry.space_group_name_H-M   'P 1'
#
loop_
_entity.id
_entity.type
_entity.pdbx_description
1 polymer ?
#
loop_
_entity_poly.entity_id
_entity_poly.type
_entity_poly.pdbx_seq_one_letter_code
_entity_poly.pdbx_strand_id
1 'polypeptide(L)' 'TTTTLRWAMLFFAKHPEIQEKLRQEVHQVVGKDRIPSMSDQPKMPFARACVLELQRFANVIETNLRVT' A
#
# COMPACT_ATOMS: atom_id res chain seq x y z
N THR A 1 -0.15 -6.42 -12.30
CA THR A 1 0.54 -6.21 -11.01
C THR A 1 1.65 -5.16 -11.09
N THR A 2 2.44 -5.07 -12.17
CA THR A 2 3.49 -4.06 -12.36
C THR A 2 2.99 -2.62 -12.30
N THR A 3 1.84 -2.32 -12.90
CA THR A 3 1.22 -0.99 -12.91
C THR A 3 0.89 -0.53 -11.47
N THR A 4 0.27 -1.40 -10.68
CA THR A 4 -0.07 -1.13 -9.27
C THR A 4 1.17 -0.84 -8.42
N LEU A 5 2.27 -1.58 -8.61
CA LEU A 5 3.54 -1.34 -7.91
C LEU A 5 4.18 0.00 -8.30
N ARG A 6 4.12 0.39 -9.57
CA ARG A 6 4.60 1.71 -10.03
C ARG A 6 3.81 2.85 -9.41
N TRP A 7 2.48 2.74 -9.37
CA TRP A 7 1.64 3.72 -8.69
C TRP A 7 1.87 3.74 -7.19
N ALA A 8 2.14 2.58 -6.56
CA ALA A 8 2.50 2.51 -5.14
C ALA A 8 3.74 3.36 -4.86
N MET A 9 4.79 3.17 -5.66
CA MET A 9 6.04 3.92 -5.53
C MET A 9 5.82 5.42 -5.71
N LEU A 10 5.04 5.83 -6.72
CA LEU A 10 4.71 7.24 -6.94
C LEU A 10 3.88 7.84 -5.80
N PHE A 11 2.90 7.10 -5.29
CA PHE A 11 2.04 7.51 -4.19
C PHE A 11 2.86 7.72 -2.91
N PHE A 12 3.73 6.77 -2.57
CA PHE A 12 4.60 6.89 -1.40
C PHE A 12 5.70 7.95 -1.56
N ALA A 13 6.25 8.13 -2.77
CA ALA A 13 7.19 9.22 -3.05
C ALA A 13 6.56 10.61 -2.88
N LYS A 14 5.27 10.75 -3.22
CA LYS A 14 4.52 12.00 -3.04
C LYS A 14 4.08 12.23 -1.60
N HIS A 15 3.89 11.15 -0.83
CA HIS A 15 3.40 11.16 0.54
C HIS A 15 4.35 10.42 1.49
N PRO A 16 5.55 10.98 1.76
CA PRO A 16 6.53 10.36 2.65
C PRO A 16 5.98 10.14 4.07
N GLU A 17 5.06 10.98 4.53
CA GLU A 17 4.38 10.85 5.82
C GLU A 17 3.53 9.56 5.91
N ILE A 18 2.89 9.18 4.80
CA ILE A 18 2.10 7.95 4.72
C ILE A 18 3.02 6.73 4.69
N GLN A 19 4.12 6.83 3.93
CA GLN A 19 5.14 5.78 3.89
C GLN A 19 5.75 5.54 5.28
N GLU A 20 6.04 6.60 6.03
CA GLU A 20 6.60 6.47 7.38
C GLU A 20 5.60 5.86 8.36
N LYS A 21 4.33 6.29 8.31
CA LYS A 21 3.28 5.71 9.16
C LYS A 21 3.06 4.23 8.86
N LEU A 22 3.09 3.84 7.59
CA LEU A 22 3.02 2.45 7.17
C LEU A 22 4.20 1.64 7.72
N ARG A 23 5.41 2.18 7.61
CA ARG A 23 6.63 1.55 8.12
C ARG A 23 6.60 1.38 9.64
N GLN A 24 6.08 2.36 10.37
CA GLN A 24 5.89 2.28 11.82
C GLN A 24 4.90 1.19 12.21
N GLU A 25 3.75 1.09 11.54
CA GLU A 25 2.78 0.01 11.80
C GLU A 25 3.41 -1.37 11.55
N VAL A 26 4.12 -1.53 10.43
CA VAL A 26 4.81 -2.79 10.11
C VAL A 26 5.84 -3.14 11.18
N HIS A 27 6.65 -2.17 11.61
CA HIS A 27 7.63 -2.40 12.67
C HIS A 27 7.00 -2.73 14.04
N GLN A 28 5.84 -2.15 14.36
CA GLN A 28 5.12 -2.45 15.60
C GLN A 28 4.53 -3.86 15.59
N VAL A 29 3.98 -4.31 14.46
CA VAL A 29 3.29 -5.61 14.35
C VAL A 29 4.28 -6.76 14.14
N VAL A 30 5.29 -6.57 13.29
CA VAL A 30 6.21 -7.63 12.88
C VAL A 30 7.45 -7.69 13.76
N GLY A 31 7.92 -6.53 14.24
CA GLY A 31 9.25 -6.37 14.81
C GLY A 31 10.32 -6.12 13.74
N LYS A 32 11.60 -6.02 14.14
CA LYS A 32 12.73 -5.79 13.22
C LYS A 32 13.42 -7.07 12.76
N ASP A 33 13.15 -8.19 13.44
CA ASP A 33 13.96 -9.41 13.34
C ASP A 33 13.37 -10.44 12.37
N ARG A 34 12.16 -10.21 11.84
CA ARG A 34 11.49 -11.13 10.92
C ARG A 34 10.80 -10.38 9.78
N ILE A 35 10.65 -11.08 8.66
CA ILE A 35 9.86 -10.59 7.52
C ILE A 35 8.35 -10.74 7.81
N PRO A 36 7.49 -9.85 7.28
CA PRO A 36 6.04 -9.95 7.44
C PRO A 36 5.51 -11.26 6.82
N SER A 37 4.57 -11.91 7.50
CA SER A 37 3.85 -13.07 6.99
C SER A 37 2.37 -12.75 6.75
N MET A 38 1.66 -13.60 5.98
CA MET A 38 0.21 -13.40 5.75
C MET A 38 -0.62 -13.45 7.04
N SER A 39 -0.12 -14.11 8.09
CA SER A 39 -0.77 -14.15 9.41
C SER A 39 -0.72 -12.80 10.15
N ASP A 40 0.17 -11.89 9.75
CA ASP A 40 0.30 -10.56 10.32
C ASP A 40 -0.63 -9.54 9.64
N GLN A 41 -1.13 -9.84 8.44
CA GLN A 41 -2.00 -8.98 7.64
C GLN A 41 -3.25 -8.48 8.39
N PRO A 42 -3.97 -9.30 9.20
CA PRO A 42 -5.14 -8.82 9.95
C PRO A 42 -4.79 -7.79 11.02
N LYS A 43 -3.53 -7.76 11.47
CA LYS A 43 -3.03 -6.86 12.52
C LYS A 43 -2.50 -5.54 11.96
N MET A 44 -2.53 -5.34 10.64
CA MET A 44 -2.07 -4.13 9.96
C MET A 44 -3.22 -3.40 9.25
N PRO A 45 -4.16 -2.81 10.01
CA PRO A 45 -5.31 -2.12 9.44
C PRO A 45 -4.92 -0.94 8.54
N PHE A 46 -3.85 -0.21 8.86
CA PHE A 46 -3.40 0.94 8.07
C PHE A 46 -2.76 0.48 6.75
N ALA A 47 -1.92 -0.55 6.76
CA ALA A 47 -1.39 -1.17 5.54
C ALA A 47 -2.51 -1.64 4.61
N ARG A 48 -3.55 -2.26 5.16
CA ARG A 48 -4.73 -2.67 4.39
C ARG A 48 -5.47 -1.48 3.80
N ALA A 49 -5.65 -0.40 4.56
CA ALA A 49 -6.26 0.83 4.06
C ALA A 49 -5.43 1.48 2.94
N CYS A 50 -4.11 1.53 3.06
CA CYS A 50 -3.22 2.05 2.01
C CYS A 50 -3.34 1.25 0.71
N VAL A 51 -3.41 -0.08 0.79
CA VAL A 51 -3.58 -0.93 -0.40
C VAL A 51 -4.94 -0.70 -1.05
N LEU A 52 -6.00 -0.58 -0.26
CA LEU A 52 -7.34 -0.28 -0.78
C LEU A 52 -7.39 1.09 -1.46
N GLU A 53 -6.77 2.11 -0.87
CA GLU A 53 -6.71 3.43 -1.50
C GLU A 53 -5.85 3.44 -2.75
N LEU A 54 -4.73 2.73 -2.74
CA LEU A 54 -3.91 2.57 -3.93
C LEU A 54 -4.68 1.85 -5.04
N GLN A 55 -5.46 0.81 -4.71
CA GLN A 55 -6.35 0.15 -5.66
C GLN A 55 -7.47 1.07 -6.14
N ARG A 56 -8.03 1.94 -5.29
CA ARG A 56 -8.98 2.97 -5.72
C ARG A 56 -8.35 3.92 -6.74
N PHE A 57 -7.14 4.41 -6.46
CA PHE A 57 -6.38 5.25 -7.40
C PHE A 57 -6.04 4.53 -8.70
N ALA A 58 -5.60 3.26 -8.64
CA ALA A 58 -5.28 2.47 -9.83
C ALA A 58 -6.52 2.07 -10.64
N ASN A 59 -7.63 1.73 -9.97
CA ASN A 59 -8.93 1.46 -10.59
C ASN A 59 -9.51 2.70 -11.26
N VAL A 60 -9.32 3.89 -10.67
CA VAL A 60 -9.66 5.16 -11.35
C VAL A 60 -8.88 5.31 -12.66
N ILE A 61 -7.71 4.69 -12.81
CA ILE A 61 -6.90 4.77 -14.03
C ILE A 61 -7.25 3.66 -15.02
N GLU A 62 -7.47 2.41 -14.59
CA GLU A 62 -7.81 1.30 -15.51
C GLU A 62 -9.30 1.27 -15.92
N THR A 63 -10.22 1.74 -15.08
CA THR A 63 -11.66 1.69 -15.35
C THR A 63 -12.14 2.92 -16.13
N ASN A 64 -11.46 4.06 -16.04
CA ASN A 64 -11.77 5.27 -16.85
C ASN A 64 -11.05 5.32 -18.22
N LEU A 65 -10.07 4.44 -18.49
CA LEU A 65 -9.41 4.34 -19.80
C LEU A 65 -10.02 3.28 -20.73
N ARG A 66 -11.23 2.78 -20.42
CA ARG A 66 -12.06 2.03 -21.37
C ARG A 66 -13.26 2.85 -21.85
N VAL A 67 -12.99 4.00 -22.42
CA VAL A 67 -13.89 4.60 -23.42
C VAL A 67 -13.03 5.10 -24.57
N THR A 68 -12.83 4.25 -25.57
CA THR A 68 -13.12 4.44 -27.01
C THR A 68 -12.52 3.26 -27.76
#